data_AF-A0A379A8F2-F1
#
_entry.id   AF-A0A379A8F2-F1
#
_cell.length_a   1.000
_cell.length_b   1.000
_cell.length_c   1.000
_cell.angle_alpha   90.00
_cell.angle_beta   90.00
_cell.angle_gamma   90.00
#
_symmetry.space_group_name_H-M   'P 1'
#
loop_
_entity.id
_entity.type
_entity.pdbx_description
1 polymer ?
#
loop_
_entity_poly.entity_id
_entity_poly.type
_entity_poly.pdbx_seq_one_letter_code
_entity_poly.pdbx_strand_id
1 'polypeptide(L)'
;MKRRSRALAHQCCELEALLKQSDFVCISLPLTEETHHLIGAAELELMKPDAVLINAGRGPVVDENALIAALQAGKLHAAGLDVFEQEPVSADSPLLSLPNVVTLPHIGSATHETRYGMMQDAVENLLAALGGSVEKNCVNPQALK
;
A
#
# COMPACT_ATOMS: atom_id res chain seq x y z
N MET A 1 -8.06 -30.52 -5.37
CA MET A 1 -6.84 -30.22 -4.58
C MET A 1 -7.26 -29.39 -3.37
N LYS A 2 -7.51 -30.00 -2.21
CA LYS A 2 -8.01 -29.32 -1.00
C LYS A 2 -6.87 -28.50 -0.38
N ARG A 3 -6.82 -27.19 -0.63
CA ARG A 3 -5.93 -26.27 0.10
C ARG A 3 -6.43 -26.20 1.54
N ARG A 4 -5.74 -26.89 2.46
CA ARG A 4 -5.95 -26.75 3.90
C ARG A 4 -5.51 -25.34 4.27
N SER A 5 -6.45 -24.46 4.62
CA SER A 5 -6.13 -23.16 5.22
C SER A 5 -5.54 -23.42 6.61
N ARG A 6 -4.21 -23.40 6.72
CA ARG A 6 -3.55 -23.35 8.01
C ARG A 6 -3.76 -21.93 8.52
N ALA A 7 -4.38 -21.77 9.69
CA ALA A 7 -4.48 -20.46 10.33
C ALA A 7 -3.05 -19.90 10.46
N LEU A 8 -2.81 -18.71 9.91
CA LEU A 8 -1.53 -18.04 10.03
C LEU A 8 -1.37 -17.59 11.48
N ALA A 9 -0.21 -17.84 12.07
CA ALA A 9 0.10 -17.28 13.38
C ALA A 9 0.31 -15.77 13.20
N HIS A 10 -0.64 -14.96 13.66
CA HIS A 10 -0.56 -13.51 13.67
C HIS A 10 -0.84 -13.00 15.09
N GLN A 11 -0.21 -11.88 15.45
CA GLN A 11 -0.45 -11.20 16.71
C GLN A 11 -0.88 -9.77 16.42
N CYS A 12 -2.00 -9.34 17.00
CA CYS A 12 -2.41 -7.94 16.96
C CYS A 12 -1.57 -7.16 17.97
N CYS A 13 -1.08 -5.99 17.57
CA CYS A 13 -0.35 -5.07 18.44
C CYS A 13 -0.59 -3.63 17.99
N GLU A 14 -0.28 -2.70 18.88
CA GLU A 14 -0.31 -1.27 18.57
C GLU A 14 0.75 -0.91 17.52
N LEU A 15 0.50 0.14 16.73
CA LEU A 15 1.38 0.57 15.65
C LEU A 15 2.82 0.81 16.14
N GLU A 16 2.99 1.52 17.26
CA GLU A 16 4.32 1.76 17.85
C GLU A 16 5.06 0.45 18.17
N ALA A 17 4.35 -0.53 18.73
CA ALA A 17 4.93 -1.83 19.06
C ALA A 17 5.32 -2.60 17.80
N LEU A 18 4.51 -2.52 16.74
CA LEU A 18 4.80 -3.11 15.44
C LEU A 18 6.08 -2.51 14.84
N LEU A 19 6.18 -1.18 14.77
CA LEU A 19 7.31 -0.49 14.16
C LEU A 19 8.63 -0.80 14.87
N LYS A 20 8.62 -0.84 16.21
CA LYS A 20 9.82 -1.14 17.02
C LYS A 20 10.31 -2.59 16.87
N GLN A 21 9.41 -3.52 16.55
CA GLN A 21 9.71 -4.97 16.58
C GLN A 21 9.92 -5.58 15.19
N SER A 22 9.37 -4.95 14.15
CA SER A 22 9.44 -5.47 12.78
C SER A 22 10.78 -5.22 12.11
N ASP A 23 11.31 -6.27 11.48
CA ASP A 23 12.42 -6.14 10.50
C ASP A 23 11.88 -5.75 9.12
N PHE A 24 10.61 -6.08 8.84
CA PHE A 24 9.90 -5.72 7.61
C PHE A 24 8.53 -5.15 7.97
N VAL A 25 8.22 -3.96 7.45
CA VAL A 25 6.90 -3.32 7.62
C VAL A 25 6.24 -3.23 6.25
N CYS A 26 5.15 -3.97 6.06
CA CYS A 26 4.39 -3.98 4.81
C CYS A 26 3.10 -3.18 4.95
N ILE A 27 2.94 -2.12 4.17
CA ILE A 27 1.75 -1.26 4.14
C ILE A 27 0.83 -1.73 3.01
N SER A 28 -0.39 -2.10 3.39
CA SER A 28 -1.49 -2.45 2.48
C SER A 28 -2.78 -1.71 2.84
N LEU A 29 -2.65 -0.52 3.44
CA LEU A 29 -3.77 0.29 3.92
C LEU A 29 -4.43 1.07 2.76
N PRO A 30 -5.75 1.30 2.83
CA PRO A 30 -6.39 2.31 1.98
C PRO A 30 -5.92 3.72 2.39
N LEU A 31 -6.09 4.68 1.49
CA LEU A 31 -5.93 6.09 1.81
C LEU A 31 -7.26 6.66 2.32
N THR A 32 -7.26 7.14 3.56
CA THR A 32 -8.35 7.85 4.23
C THR A 32 -7.77 9.07 4.95
N GLU A 33 -8.61 9.88 5.61
CA GLU A 33 -8.12 10.99 6.44
C GLU A 33 -7.25 10.48 7.60
N GLU A 34 -7.59 9.32 8.18
CA GLU A 34 -6.88 8.71 9.30
C GLU A 34 -5.56 8.05 8.90
N THR A 35 -5.43 7.60 7.64
CA THR A 35 -4.21 6.94 7.17
C THR A 35 -3.27 7.86 6.41
N HIS A 36 -3.69 9.10 6.11
CA HIS A 36 -2.86 10.09 5.44
C HIS A 36 -1.64 10.44 6.32
N HIS A 37 -0.43 10.20 5.79
CA HIS A 37 0.86 10.36 6.48
C HIS A 37 0.89 9.63 7.83
N LEU A 38 0.20 8.48 7.93
CA LEU A 38 0.25 7.63 9.13
C LEU A 38 1.68 7.22 9.47
N ILE A 39 2.54 7.03 8.45
CA ILE A 39 3.97 6.81 8.62
C ILE A 39 4.70 8.10 8.26
N GLY A 40 4.92 8.95 9.26
CA GLY A 40 5.70 10.17 9.15
C GLY A 40 7.13 10.01 9.70
N ALA A 41 7.80 11.14 9.93
CA ALA A 41 9.15 11.15 10.48
C ALA A 41 9.21 10.47 11.87
N ALA A 42 8.23 10.70 12.73
CA ALA A 42 8.21 10.11 14.08
C ALA A 42 8.13 8.58 14.02
N GLU A 43 7.27 8.04 13.15
CA GLU A 43 7.08 6.60 12.98
C GLU A 43 8.30 5.92 12.35
N LEU A 44 8.94 6.58 11.38
CA LEU A 44 10.18 6.11 10.78
C LEU A 44 11.33 6.01 11.80
N GLU A 45 11.42 6.93 12.78
CA GLU A 45 12.42 6.86 13.86
C GLU A 45 12.16 5.71 14.85
N LEU A 46 10.92 5.20 14.92
CA LEU A 46 10.61 4.04 15.76
C LEU A 46 11.05 2.72 15.12
N MET A 47 11.22 2.71 13.80
CA MET A 47 11.67 1.51 13.09
C MET A 47 13.11 1.17 13.44
N LYS A 48 13.45 -0.12 13.33
CA LYS A 48 14.84 -0.53 13.51
C LYS A 48 15.71 0.03 12.38
N PRO A 49 16.98 0.38 12.64
CA PRO A 49 17.89 0.86 11.59
C PRO A 49 18.12 -0.12 10.44
N ASP A 50 17.98 -1.42 10.70
CA ASP A 50 18.10 -2.51 9.72
C ASP A 50 16.76 -2.90 9.06
N ALA A 51 15.66 -2.21 9.39
CA ALA A 51 14.33 -2.54 8.88
C ALA A 51 14.10 -2.09 7.43
N VAL A 52 13.20 -2.79 6.75
CA VAL A 52 12.75 -2.47 5.39
C VAL A 52 11.27 -2.08 5.39
N LEU A 53 10.95 -0.94 4.77
CA LEU A 53 9.58 -0.49 4.55
C LEU A 53 9.10 -0.92 3.16
N ILE A 54 7.93 -1.54 3.06
CA ILE A 54 7.33 -1.96 1.79
C ILE A 54 5.96 -1.30 1.68
N ASN A 55 5.73 -0.48 0.65
CA ASN A 55 4.44 0.14 0.40
C ASN A 55 3.84 -0.33 -0.93
N ALA A 56 2.76 -1.11 -0.83
CA ALA A 56 1.91 -1.52 -1.95
C ALA A 56 0.44 -1.08 -1.74
N GLY A 57 0.21 -0.18 -0.78
CA GLY A 57 -1.10 0.39 -0.46
C GLY A 57 -1.36 1.64 -1.27
N ARG A 58 -1.12 2.82 -0.67
CA ARG A 58 -1.19 4.13 -1.33
C ARG A 58 0.01 4.97 -0.90
N GLY A 59 0.54 5.78 -1.81
CA GLY A 59 1.69 6.63 -1.54
C GLY A 59 1.51 7.54 -0.34
N PRO A 60 0.44 8.36 -0.29
CA PRO A 60 0.20 9.30 0.82
C PRO A 60 -0.10 8.68 2.18
N VAL A 61 0.02 7.36 2.34
CA VAL A 61 0.05 6.75 3.69
C VAL A 61 1.39 6.99 4.38
N VAL A 62 2.45 7.21 3.59
CA VAL A 62 3.79 7.54 4.05
C VAL A 62 4.09 8.98 3.65
N ASP A 63 4.66 9.76 4.56
CA ASP A 63 5.24 11.07 4.22
C ASP A 63 6.51 10.84 3.37
N GLU A 64 6.43 11.13 2.07
CA GLU A 64 7.47 10.81 1.09
C GLU A 64 8.78 11.57 1.41
N ASN A 65 8.69 12.81 1.88
CA ASN A 65 9.85 13.61 2.24
C ASN A 65 10.55 13.05 3.48
N ALA A 66 9.77 12.64 4.50
CA ALA A 66 10.32 11.99 5.68
C ALA A 66 11.00 10.66 5.34
N LEU A 67 10.39 9.87 4.45
CA LEU A 67 10.97 8.61 3.98
C LEU A 67 12.31 8.83 3.25
N ILE A 68 12.36 9.78 2.31
CA ILE A 68 13.60 10.15 1.59
C ILE A 68 14.69 10.53 2.59
N ALA A 69 14.37 11.38 3.57
CA ALA A 69 15.33 11.83 4.58
C ALA A 69 15.84 10.65 5.44
N ALA A 70 14.96 9.76 5.88
CA ALA A 70 15.33 8.60 6.69
C ALA A 70 16.25 7.63 5.93
N LEU A 71 15.98 7.38 4.65
CA LEU A 71 16.79 6.54 3.78
C LEU A 71 18.16 7.15 3.47
N GLN A 72 18.21 8.45 3.15
CA GLN A 72 19.45 9.18 2.91
C GLN A 72 20.34 9.25 4.15
N ALA A 73 19.75 9.40 5.32
CA ALA A 73 20.46 9.43 6.60
C ALA A 73 20.88 8.03 7.09
N GLY A 74 20.47 6.96 6.41
CA GLY A 74 20.74 5.58 6.84
C GLY A 74 20.02 5.20 8.14
N LYS A 75 18.94 5.91 8.49
CA LYS A 75 18.08 5.58 9.64
C LYS A 75 17.08 4.48 9.34
N LEU A 76 16.76 4.30 8.06
CA LEU A 76 16.01 3.16 7.53
C LEU A 76 16.90 2.43 6.53
N HIS A 77 16.95 1.10 6.60
CA HIS A 77 17.84 0.32 5.76
C HIS A 77 17.49 0.42 4.29
N ALA A 78 16.22 0.16 3.95
CA ALA A 78 15.74 0.16 2.56
C ALA A 78 14.23 0.37 2.45
N ALA A 79 13.76 0.66 1.25
CA ALA A 79 12.34 0.70 0.91
C ALA A 79 12.00 -0.01 -0.41
N GLY A 80 10.84 -0.65 -0.46
CA GLY A 80 10.22 -1.18 -1.68
C GLY A 80 8.88 -0.49 -1.94
N LEU A 81 8.76 0.22 -3.06
CA LEU A 81 7.63 1.12 -3.33
C LEU A 81 6.97 0.77 -4.67
N ASP A 82 5.68 0.45 -4.65
CA ASP A 82 4.86 0.34 -5.87
C ASP A 82 4.00 1.59 -6.10
N VAL A 83 3.89 2.46 -5.10
CA VAL A 83 2.99 3.63 -5.07
C VAL A 83 3.71 4.87 -4.54
N PHE A 84 3.28 6.05 -5.00
CA PHE A 84 3.92 7.35 -4.70
C PHE A 84 2.88 8.40 -4.30
N GLU A 85 3.28 9.47 -3.61
CA GLU A 85 2.34 10.54 -3.26
C GLU A 85 1.74 11.19 -4.52
N GLN A 86 2.59 11.46 -5.50
CA GLN A 86 2.19 11.90 -6.84
C GLN A 86 2.50 10.81 -7.86
N GLU A 87 1.47 10.42 -8.62
CA GLU A 87 1.62 9.46 -9.72
C GLU A 87 1.20 10.11 -11.06
N PRO A 88 1.99 9.98 -12.13
CA PRO A 88 3.30 9.30 -12.19
C PRO A 88 4.37 10.04 -11.38
N VAL A 89 5.31 9.27 -10.82
CA VAL A 89 6.46 9.81 -10.09
C VAL A 89 7.31 10.69 -11.01
N SER A 90 7.80 11.83 -10.47
CA SER A 90 8.73 12.68 -11.20
C SER A 90 10.04 11.94 -11.48
N ALA A 91 10.59 12.11 -12.68
CA ALA A 91 11.90 11.57 -13.04
C ALA A 91 13.04 12.11 -12.16
N ASP A 92 12.84 13.30 -11.55
CA ASP A 92 13.79 13.93 -10.64
C ASP A 92 13.62 13.49 -9.18
N SER A 93 12.70 12.56 -8.89
CA SER A 93 12.48 12.08 -7.51
C SER A 93 13.73 11.38 -6.97
N PRO A 94 14.22 11.74 -5.77
CA PRO A 94 15.35 11.06 -5.14
C PRO A 94 15.15 9.56 -5.01
N LEU A 95 13.91 9.12 -4.76
CA LEU A 95 13.54 7.70 -4.59
C LEU A 95 13.95 6.82 -5.77
N LEU A 96 14.03 7.38 -6.98
CA LEU A 96 14.44 6.64 -8.19
C LEU A 96 15.95 6.43 -8.30
N SER A 97 16.74 7.12 -7.49
CA SER A 97 18.20 7.13 -7.54
C SER A 97 18.86 6.53 -6.30
N LEU A 98 18.13 6.40 -5.20
CA LEU A 98 18.66 5.88 -3.95
C LEU A 98 19.02 4.39 -4.10
N PRO A 99 20.24 3.98 -3.74
CA PRO A 99 20.71 2.61 -3.94
C PRO A 99 20.01 1.58 -3.05
N ASN A 100 19.32 2.04 -2.01
CA ASN A 100 18.55 1.24 -1.06
C ASN A 100 17.03 1.35 -1.28
N VAL A 101 16.60 1.75 -2.48
CA VAL A 101 15.18 1.80 -2.84
C VAL A 101 14.93 0.99 -4.10
N VAL A 102 13.87 0.19 -4.08
CA VAL A 102 13.32 -0.47 -5.27
C VAL A 102 11.95 0.12 -5.56
N THR A 103 11.76 0.60 -6.79
CA THR A 103 10.52 1.24 -7.22
C THR A 103 9.85 0.48 -8.36
N LEU A 104 8.53 0.43 -8.33
CA LEU A 104 7.67 -0.11 -9.37
C LEU A 104 6.57 0.92 -9.72
N PRO A 105 6.10 0.99 -10.98
CA PRO A 105 5.17 2.02 -11.42
C PRO A 105 3.70 1.61 -11.24
N HIS A 106 3.26 1.36 -10.00
CA HIS A 106 1.89 0.98 -9.64
C HIS A 106 1.38 -0.24 -10.42
N ILE A 107 2.11 -1.34 -10.31
CA ILE A 107 1.86 -2.59 -11.05
C ILE A 107 1.46 -3.76 -10.15
N GLY A 108 1.11 -3.53 -8.89
CA GLY A 108 0.71 -4.60 -7.95
C GLY A 108 -0.41 -5.52 -8.46
N SER A 109 -1.34 -5.01 -9.26
CA SER A 109 -2.43 -5.79 -9.89
C SER A 109 -2.15 -6.18 -11.34
N ALA A 110 -0.96 -5.91 -11.87
CA ALA A 110 -0.68 -5.96 -13.30
C ALA A 110 -0.36 -7.36 -13.88
N THR A 111 -1.04 -8.40 -13.39
CA THR A 111 -1.02 -9.72 -14.03
C THR A 111 -2.16 -9.84 -15.04
N HIS A 112 -2.04 -10.73 -16.03
CA HIS A 112 -3.11 -10.95 -16.99
C HIS A 112 -4.39 -11.42 -16.28
N GLU A 113 -4.27 -12.42 -15.41
CA GLU A 113 -5.38 -13.04 -14.69
C GLU A 113 -6.11 -12.01 -13.81
N THR A 114 -5.37 -11.19 -13.06
CA THR A 114 -5.97 -10.16 -12.19
C THR A 114 -6.63 -9.07 -13.02
N ARG A 115 -5.98 -8.56 -14.08
CA ARG A 115 -6.58 -7.52 -14.94
C ARG A 115 -7.84 -8.01 -15.66
N TYR A 116 -7.87 -9.26 -16.14
CA TYR A 116 -9.07 -9.84 -16.74
C TYR A 116 -10.20 -9.99 -15.72
N GLY A 117 -9.91 -10.51 -14.52
CA GLY A 117 -10.90 -10.63 -13.45
C GLY A 117 -11.50 -9.28 -13.05
N MET A 118 -10.66 -8.26 -12.85
CA MET A 118 -11.11 -6.90 -12.55
C MET A 118 -11.98 -6.30 -13.66
N MET A 119 -11.61 -6.52 -14.93
CA MET A 119 -12.39 -6.05 -16.08
C MET A 119 -13.75 -6.75 -16.15
N GLN A 120 -13.78 -8.07 -15.91
CA GLN A 120 -15.02 -8.83 -15.86
C GLN A 120 -15.93 -8.32 -14.74
N ASP A 121 -15.41 -8.16 -13.51
CA ASP A 121 -16.17 -7.59 -12.40
C ASP A 121 -16.71 -6.20 -12.74
N ALA A 122 -15.90 -5.31 -13.32
CA ALA A 122 -16.34 -3.97 -13.70
C ALA A 122 -17.49 -3.99 -14.72
N VAL A 123 -17.42 -4.85 -15.75
CA VAL A 123 -18.47 -5.00 -16.75
C VAL A 123 -19.74 -5.60 -16.14
N GLU A 124 -19.62 -6.63 -15.32
CA GLU A 124 -20.76 -7.27 -14.64
C GLU A 124 -21.49 -6.27 -13.71
N ASN A 125 -20.74 -5.49 -12.93
CA ASN A 125 -21.32 -4.45 -12.06
C ASN A 125 -22.04 -3.36 -12.88
N LEU A 126 -21.48 -2.91 -14.00
CA LEU A 126 -22.11 -1.91 -14.87
C LEU A 126 -23.43 -2.43 -15.46
N LEU A 127 -23.44 -3.66 -16.00
CA LEU A 127 -24.64 -4.27 -16.56
C LEU A 127 -25.73 -4.48 -15.51
N ALA A 128 -25.35 -4.93 -14.31
CA ALA A 128 -26.28 -5.08 -13.20
C ALA A 128 -26.90 -3.72 -12.81
N ALA A 129 -26.09 -2.66 -12.70
CA ALA A 129 -26.56 -1.33 -12.33
C ALA A 129 -27.54 -0.77 -13.37
N LEU A 130 -27.25 -0.95 -14.67
CA LEU A 130 -28.17 -0.59 -15.76
C LEU A 130 -29.46 -1.41 -15.75
N GLY A 131 -29.43 -2.63 -15.23
CA GLY A 131 -30.59 -3.49 -14.97
C GLY A 131 -31.32 -3.20 -13.65
N GLY A 132 -30.85 -2.23 -12.85
CA GLY A 132 -31.46 -1.83 -11.58
C GLY A 132 -30.97 -2.59 -10.34
N SER A 133 -29.86 -3.33 -10.42
CA SER A 133 -29.26 -4.04 -9.29
C SER A 133 -27.82 -3.62 -9.02
N VAL A 134 -27.46 -3.40 -7.77
CA VAL A 134 -26.10 -3.01 -7.33
C VAL A 134 -25.64 -3.82 -6.12
N GLU A 135 -26.06 -5.08 -6.03
CA GLU A 135 -25.78 -5.95 -4.88
C GLU A 135 -24.30 -6.31 -4.71
N LYS A 136 -23.55 -6.36 -5.82
CA LYS A 136 -22.12 -6.69 -5.82
C LYS A 136 -21.29 -5.42 -5.87
N ASN A 137 -20.17 -5.42 -5.13
CA ASN A 137 -19.11 -4.41 -5.19
C ASN A 137 -19.55 -2.92 -5.11
N CYS A 138 -20.77 -2.62 -4.64
CA CYS A 138 -21.24 -1.26 -4.43
C CYS A 138 -20.62 -0.71 -3.14
N VAL A 139 -19.84 0.36 -3.28
CA VAL A 139 -19.12 0.99 -2.16
C VAL A 139 -19.92 2.10 -1.48
N ASN A 140 -21.01 2.55 -2.09
CA ASN A 140 -21.84 3.66 -1.63
C ASN A 140 -23.36 3.37 -1.77
N PRO A 141 -23.88 2.28 -1.18
CA PRO A 141 -25.29 1.91 -1.29
C PRO A 141 -26.26 3.00 -0.79
N GLN A 142 -25.81 3.86 0.12
CA GLN A 142 -26.56 5.03 0.61
C GLN A 142 -26.87 6.09 -0.47
N ALA A 143 -26.19 6.05 -1.62
CA ALA A 143 -26.44 6.97 -2.73
C ALA A 143 -27.64 6.55 -3.61
N LEU A 144 -28.13 5.32 -3.44
CA LEU A 144 -29.30 4.79 -4.12
C LEU A 144 -30.53 5.42 -3.45
N LYS A 145 -31.23 6.27 -4.19
CA LYS A 145 -32.49 6.89 -3.74
C LYS A 145 -33.66 5.94 -3.90
#